data_AF-V5ID48-F1
#
_entry.id   AF-V5ID48-F1
#
_cell.length_a   1.000
_cell.length_b   1.000
_cell.length_c   1.000
_cell.angle_alpha   90.00
_cell.angle_beta   90.00
_cell.angle_gamma   90.00
#
_symmetry.space_group_name_H-M   'P 1'
#
loop_
_entity.id
_entity.type
_entity.pdbx_description
1 polymer ?
#
loop_
_entity_poly.entity_id
_entity_poly.type
_entity_poly.pdbx_seq_one_letter_code
_entity_poly.pdbx_strand_id
1 'polypeptide(L)'
;MRFPVVALGVVHWVEHTVSEPSYFKLSTEHTPLHLALLDEVVVCHSTLHQKVLDLLVRLFEWPPQEELDVLVQLERRKMLLDRMVHLLSRGCVVPVVGYVRACWERQDTDVSLIRYFVTEVLDVIAPPYTLEFVQLFLPLAESDEVTGALEGGDGDAVRDFVVHCKANYIVMS
;
A
#
# COMPACT_ATOMS: atom_id res chain seq x y z
N MET A 1 -14.84 2.91 -14.72
CA MET A 1 -15.98 3.87 -14.55
C MET A 1 -15.67 5.20 -15.24
N ARG A 2 -16.43 5.64 -16.25
CA ARG A 2 -16.00 6.78 -17.12
C ARG A 2 -16.35 8.18 -16.62
N PHE A 3 -17.42 8.36 -15.85
CA PHE A 3 -17.88 9.68 -15.44
C PHE A 3 -17.37 10.02 -14.02
N PRO A 4 -16.67 11.16 -13.80
CA PRO A 4 -16.11 11.51 -12.50
C PRO A 4 -17.15 11.58 -11.37
N VAL A 5 -18.35 12.10 -11.67
CA VAL A 5 -19.46 12.18 -10.68
C VAL A 5 -19.95 10.80 -10.26
N VAL A 6 -19.98 9.84 -11.19
CA VAL A 6 -20.36 8.45 -10.89
C VAL A 6 -19.27 7.79 -10.06
N ALA A 7 -18.01 7.98 -10.43
CA ALA A 7 -16.87 7.46 -9.68
C ALA A 7 -16.84 8.00 -8.24
N LEU A 8 -17.08 9.30 -8.05
CA LEU A 8 -17.18 9.90 -6.72
C LEU A 8 -18.34 9.28 -5.92
N GLY A 9 -19.51 9.10 -6.54
CA GLY A 9 -20.64 8.41 -5.92
C GLY A 9 -20.30 6.98 -5.50
N VAL A 10 -19.57 6.24 -6.33
CA VAL A 10 -19.09 4.88 -6.01
C VAL A 10 -18.10 4.90 -4.85
N VAL A 11 -17.14 5.83 -4.81
CA VAL A 11 -16.22 5.96 -3.67
C VAL A 11 -16.98 6.19 -2.37
N HIS A 12 -17.99 7.06 -2.37
CA HIS A 12 -18.82 7.30 -1.18
C HIS A 12 -19.68 6.11 -0.78
N TRP A 13 -20.26 5.41 -1.75
CA TRP A 13 -21.03 4.20 -1.48
C TRP A 13 -20.16 3.09 -0.90
N VAL A 14 -19.00 2.83 -1.53
CA VAL A 14 -18.01 1.87 -1.03
C VAL A 14 -17.58 2.25 0.38
N GLU A 15 -17.18 3.50 0.61
CA GLU A 15 -16.81 4.02 1.93
C GLU A 15 -17.86 3.69 2.99
N HIS A 16 -19.14 3.94 2.69
CA HIS A 16 -20.22 3.65 3.62
C HIS A 16 -20.38 2.14 3.88
N THR A 17 -20.39 1.32 2.83
CA THR A 17 -20.61 -0.12 2.93
C THR A 17 -19.46 -0.85 3.61
N VAL A 18 -18.20 -0.56 3.26
CA VAL A 18 -17.04 -1.28 3.81
C VAL A 18 -16.68 -0.81 5.23
N SER A 19 -17.19 0.34 5.64
CA SER A 19 -17.04 0.85 7.01
C SER A 19 -18.05 0.24 7.99
N GLU A 20 -19.00 -0.58 7.52
CA GLU A 20 -19.87 -1.34 8.41
C GLU A 20 -19.04 -2.37 9.20
N PRO A 21 -19.16 -2.43 10.55
CA PRO A 21 -18.33 -3.31 11.38
C PRO A 21 -18.41 -4.80 11.00
N SER A 22 -19.55 -5.25 10.48
CA SER A 22 -19.78 -6.62 10.04
C SER A 22 -19.30 -6.92 8.63
N TYR A 23 -18.91 -5.92 7.83
CA TYR A 23 -18.60 -6.11 6.41
C TYR A 23 -17.50 -7.17 6.20
N PHE A 24 -16.35 -7.00 6.86
CA PHE A 24 -15.22 -7.93 6.76
C PHE A 24 -15.47 -9.26 7.47
N LYS A 25 -16.47 -9.36 8.36
CA LYS A 25 -16.88 -10.64 8.96
C LYS A 25 -17.66 -11.50 7.96
N LEU A 26 -18.44 -10.85 7.10
CA LEU A 26 -19.32 -11.50 6.14
C LEU A 26 -18.65 -11.71 4.78
N SER A 27 -17.59 -10.95 4.49
CA SER A 27 -16.82 -11.08 3.24
C SER A 27 -15.88 -12.28 3.30
N THR A 28 -16.18 -13.32 2.52
CA THR A 28 -15.31 -14.50 2.35
C THR A 28 -14.39 -14.39 1.14
N GLU A 29 -14.54 -13.34 0.33
CA GLU A 29 -13.76 -13.15 -0.89
C GLU A 29 -12.35 -12.61 -0.59
N HIS A 30 -11.36 -13.12 -1.32
CA HIS A 30 -9.97 -12.63 -1.27
C HIS A 30 -9.86 -11.16 -1.68
N THR A 31 -10.73 -10.69 -2.58
CA THR A 31 -10.82 -9.28 -2.94
C THR A 31 -12.30 -8.92 -3.06
N PRO A 32 -12.88 -8.31 -2.01
CA PRO A 32 -14.29 -7.95 -2.03
C PRO A 32 -14.57 -7.00 -3.20
N LEU A 33 -15.67 -7.24 -3.92
CA LEU A 33 -16.08 -6.44 -5.08
C LEU A 33 -15.97 -4.91 -4.85
N HIS A 34 -16.33 -4.43 -3.65
CA HIS A 34 -16.26 -3.02 -3.29
C HIS A 34 -14.84 -2.43 -3.39
N LEU A 35 -13.81 -3.20 -3.03
CA LEU A 35 -12.41 -2.76 -3.17
C LEU A 35 -11.94 -2.82 -4.62
N ALA A 36 -12.36 -3.83 -5.38
CA ALA A 36 -12.07 -3.88 -6.82
C ALA A 36 -12.70 -2.69 -7.59
N LEU A 37 -13.86 -2.20 -7.12
CA LEU A 37 -14.46 -0.99 -7.67
C LEU A 37 -13.62 0.27 -7.38
N LEU A 38 -12.89 0.32 -6.26
CA LEU A 38 -11.95 1.42 -6.00
C LEU A 38 -10.77 1.38 -6.98
N ASP A 39 -10.25 0.20 -7.31
CA ASP A 39 -9.18 0.04 -8.31
C ASP A 39 -9.64 0.58 -9.68
N GLU A 40 -10.86 0.24 -10.10
CA GLU A 40 -11.47 0.77 -11.33
C GLU A 40 -11.66 2.30 -11.32
N VAL A 41 -11.94 2.90 -10.15
CA VAL A 41 -11.99 4.35 -9.99
C VAL A 41 -10.60 4.95 -10.15
N VAL A 42 -9.60 4.36 -9.49
CA VAL A 42 -8.20 4.80 -9.49
C VAL A 42 -7.56 4.72 -10.88
N VAL A 43 -7.92 3.70 -11.67
CA VAL A 43 -7.50 3.59 -13.08
C VAL A 43 -8.03 4.75 -13.92
N CYS A 44 -9.27 5.19 -13.66
CA CYS A 44 -9.99 6.15 -14.49
C CYS A 44 -9.83 7.62 -14.06
N HIS A 45 -9.62 7.91 -12.77
CA HIS A 45 -9.75 9.26 -12.20
C HIS A 45 -8.62 9.60 -11.23
N SER A 46 -7.56 10.23 -11.71
CA SER A 46 -6.43 10.67 -10.87
C SER A 46 -6.81 11.70 -9.81
N THR A 47 -7.82 12.54 -10.09
CA THR A 47 -8.33 13.52 -9.12
C THR A 47 -8.97 12.89 -7.87
N LEU A 48 -9.29 11.59 -7.90
CA LEU A 48 -9.87 10.86 -6.78
C LEU A 48 -8.84 10.03 -6.01
N HIS A 49 -7.59 9.97 -6.44
CA HIS A 49 -6.54 9.17 -5.82
C HIS A 49 -6.38 9.43 -4.33
N GLN A 50 -6.28 10.71 -3.92
CA GLN A 50 -6.15 11.06 -2.51
C GLN A 50 -7.37 10.62 -1.70
N LYS A 51 -8.59 10.80 -2.22
CA LYS A 51 -9.81 10.37 -1.53
C LYS A 51 -9.87 8.85 -1.34
N VAL A 52 -9.38 8.10 -2.32
CA VAL A 52 -9.27 6.64 -2.21
C VAL A 52 -8.19 6.25 -1.21
N LEU A 53 -7.03 6.91 -1.22
CA LEU A 53 -5.99 6.70 -0.21
C LEU A 53 -6.51 6.94 1.20
N ASP A 54 -7.20 8.06 1.44
CA ASP A 54 -7.77 8.40 2.76
C ASP A 54 -8.76 7.34 3.25
N LEU A 55 -9.50 6.70 2.34
CA LEU A 55 -10.35 5.56 2.67
C LEU A 55 -9.52 4.33 3.03
N LEU A 56 -8.55 3.95 2.20
CA LEU A 56 -7.69 2.79 2.45
C LEU A 56 -6.93 2.91 3.78
N VAL A 57 -6.41 4.10 4.08
CA VAL A 57 -5.74 4.43 5.35
C VAL A 57 -6.69 4.21 6.54
N ARG A 58 -7.89 4.80 6.49
CA ARG A 58 -8.88 4.62 7.57
C ARG A 58 -9.26 3.16 7.80
N LEU A 59 -9.38 2.36 6.74
CA LEU A 59 -9.67 0.92 6.86
C LEU A 59 -8.48 0.13 7.40
N PHE A 60 -7.26 0.53 7.05
CA PHE A 60 -6.02 -0.11 7.51
C PHE A 60 -5.78 0.12 9.01
N GLU A 61 -5.97 1.37 9.45
CA GLU A 61 -5.84 1.81 10.84
C GLU A 61 -7.05 1.40 11.71
N TRP A 62 -8.10 0.84 11.11
CA TRP A 62 -9.28 0.40 11.86
C TRP A 62 -8.88 -0.60 12.96
N PRO A 63 -9.37 -0.42 14.21
CA PRO A 63 -8.99 -1.29 15.31
C PRO A 63 -9.22 -2.78 15.02
N PRO A 64 -8.37 -3.66 15.58
CA PRO A 64 -8.63 -5.10 15.60
C PRO A 64 -10.07 -5.39 16.03
N GLN A 65 -10.78 -6.22 15.26
CA GLN A 65 -12.09 -6.70 15.67
C GLN A 65 -11.85 -7.94 16.53
N GLU A 66 -12.23 -7.90 17.82
CA GLU A 66 -11.94 -8.98 18.79
C GLU A 66 -12.42 -10.37 18.35
N GLU A 67 -13.49 -10.42 17.52
CA GLU A 67 -14.08 -11.66 17.01
C GLU A 67 -13.35 -12.23 15.77
N LEU A 68 -12.46 -11.46 15.13
CA LEU A 68 -11.78 -11.87 13.92
C LEU A 68 -10.45 -12.53 14.26
N ASP A 69 -10.17 -13.68 13.66
CA ASP A 69 -8.89 -14.37 13.83
C ASP A 69 -7.71 -13.49 13.39
N VAL A 70 -6.57 -13.59 14.10
CA VAL A 70 -5.39 -12.76 13.87
C VAL A 70 -4.87 -12.90 12.43
N LEU A 71 -4.91 -14.12 11.88
CA LEU A 71 -4.48 -14.35 10.49
C LEU A 71 -5.42 -13.64 9.51
N VAL A 72 -6.73 -13.68 9.75
CA VAL A 72 -7.72 -12.98 8.92
C VAL A 72 -7.51 -11.46 8.98
N GLN A 73 -7.18 -10.91 10.14
CA GLN A 73 -6.86 -9.49 10.27
C GLN A 73 -5.58 -9.11 9.51
N LEU A 74 -4.56 -9.98 9.54
CA LEU A 74 -3.32 -9.80 8.80
C LEU A 74 -3.56 -9.83 7.28
N GLU A 75 -4.29 -10.83 6.79
CA GLU A 75 -4.63 -10.96 5.35
C GLU A 75 -5.52 -9.80 4.88
N ARG A 76 -6.44 -9.31 5.72
CA ARG A 76 -7.19 -8.07 5.44
C ARG A 76 -6.25 -6.87 5.26
N ARG A 77 -5.24 -6.72 6.11
CA ARG A 77 -4.27 -5.62 6.01
C ARG A 77 -3.39 -5.73 4.78
N LYS A 78 -2.93 -6.94 4.42
CA LYS A 78 -2.22 -7.18 3.14
C LYS A 78 -3.09 -6.81 1.94
N MET A 79 -4.34 -7.27 1.93
CA MET A 79 -5.31 -6.93 0.89
C MET A 79 -5.47 -5.42 0.71
N LEU A 80 -5.45 -4.63 1.79
CA LEU A 80 -5.50 -3.17 1.72
C LEU A 80 -4.17 -2.59 1.18
N LEU A 81 -3.02 -3.15 1.57
CA LEU A 81 -1.72 -2.77 1.01
C LEU A 81 -1.67 -3.04 -0.49
N ASP A 82 -2.23 -4.13 -1.01
CA ASP A 82 -2.31 -4.38 -2.46
C ASP A 82 -3.04 -3.26 -3.20
N ARG A 83 -4.13 -2.75 -2.62
CA ARG A 83 -4.88 -1.62 -3.19
C ARG A 83 -4.06 -0.34 -3.14
N MET A 84 -3.25 -0.15 -2.09
CA MET A 84 -2.29 0.97 -2.01
C MET A 84 -1.17 0.83 -3.04
N VAL A 85 -0.63 -0.36 -3.28
CA VAL A 85 0.37 -0.65 -4.33
C VAL A 85 -0.25 -0.44 -5.71
N HIS A 86 -1.51 -0.85 -5.92
CA HIS A 86 -2.23 -0.53 -7.14
C HIS A 86 -2.36 0.99 -7.34
N LEU A 87 -2.74 1.73 -6.30
CA LEU A 87 -2.82 3.20 -6.32
C LEU A 87 -1.46 3.87 -6.63
N LEU A 88 -0.37 3.33 -6.07
CA LEU A 88 1.01 3.71 -6.39
C LEU A 88 1.32 3.50 -7.87
N SER A 89 0.97 2.33 -8.43
CA SER A 89 1.18 1.99 -9.86
C SER A 89 0.43 2.92 -10.82
N ARG A 90 -0.59 3.63 -10.32
CA ARG A 90 -1.38 4.60 -11.08
C ARG A 90 -0.89 6.06 -10.92
N GLY A 91 0.20 6.28 -10.21
CA GLY A 91 0.89 7.57 -10.10
C GLY A 91 0.74 8.28 -8.76
N CYS A 92 0.00 7.72 -7.80
CA CYS A 92 -0.12 8.28 -6.45
C CYS A 92 1.00 7.73 -5.54
N VAL A 93 2.26 7.89 -5.96
CA VAL A 93 3.41 7.23 -5.36
C VAL A 93 3.77 7.84 -4.00
N VAL A 94 4.06 9.15 -3.99
CA VAL A 94 4.57 9.87 -2.82
C VAL A 94 3.62 9.79 -1.62
N PRO A 95 2.30 10.02 -1.77
CA PRO A 95 1.37 9.90 -0.65
C PRO A 95 1.29 8.49 -0.06
N VAL A 96 1.30 7.46 -0.91
CA VAL A 96 1.26 6.06 -0.48
C VAL A 96 2.52 5.68 0.30
N VAL A 97 3.69 5.91 -0.28
CA VAL A 97 4.97 5.56 0.36
C VAL A 97 5.18 6.39 1.63
N GLY A 98 4.82 7.68 1.61
CA GLY A 98 4.90 8.56 2.76
C GLY A 98 4.05 8.07 3.93
N TYR A 99 2.84 7.57 3.66
CA TYR A 99 2.00 6.97 4.70
C TYR A 99 2.63 5.70 5.29
N VAL A 100 3.07 4.75 4.47
CA VAL A 100 3.66 3.49 4.96
C VAL A 100 4.96 3.76 5.72
N ARG A 101 5.79 4.70 5.26
CA ARG A 101 6.97 5.16 5.99
C ARG A 101 6.59 5.71 7.36
N ALA A 102 5.55 6.53 7.45
CA ALA A 102 5.10 7.07 8.72
C ALA A 102 4.61 5.97 9.68
N CYS A 103 3.92 4.93 9.20
CA CYS A 103 3.55 3.76 10.01
C CYS A 103 4.79 3.06 10.58
N TRP A 104 5.82 2.86 9.76
CA TRP A 104 7.08 2.28 10.21
C TRP A 104 7.80 3.14 11.26
N GLU A 105 7.89 4.45 11.03
CA GLU A 105 8.52 5.39 11.98
C GLU A 105 7.77 5.48 13.32
N ARG A 106 6.44 5.38 13.31
CA ARG A 106 5.60 5.35 14.53
C ARG A 106 5.61 4.01 15.25
N GLN A 107 6.11 2.95 14.62
CA GLN A 107 6.11 1.58 15.14
C GLN A 107 4.71 1.09 15.55
N ASP A 108 3.66 1.56 14.86
CA ASP A 108 2.26 1.21 15.13
C ASP A 108 1.73 0.06 14.25
N THR A 109 2.57 -0.40 13.33
CA THR A 109 2.24 -1.41 12.32
C THR A 109 3.27 -2.52 12.36
N ASP A 110 2.79 -3.77 12.23
CA ASP A 110 3.66 -4.95 12.23
C ASP A 110 4.69 -4.88 11.10
N VAL A 111 5.96 -5.17 11.44
CA VAL A 111 7.09 -5.14 10.50
C VAL A 111 6.88 -6.07 9.31
N SER A 112 6.16 -7.19 9.48
CA SER A 112 5.82 -8.10 8.39
C SER A 112 4.91 -7.47 7.33
N LEU A 113 4.06 -6.51 7.69
CA LEU A 113 3.22 -5.76 6.75
C LEU A 113 4.04 -4.71 6.00
N ILE A 114 4.98 -4.05 6.68
CA ILE A 114 5.93 -3.12 6.04
C ILE A 114 6.82 -3.89 5.04
N ARG A 115 7.33 -5.06 5.44
CA ARG A 115 8.08 -5.97 4.56
C ARG A 115 7.27 -6.38 3.35
N TYR A 116 6.03 -6.80 3.56
CA TYR A 116 5.11 -7.17 2.47
C TYR A 116 4.95 -6.04 1.47
N PHE A 117 4.69 -4.82 1.94
CA PHE A 117 4.59 -3.64 1.07
C PHE A 117 5.89 -3.38 0.28
N VAL A 118 7.06 -3.50 0.92
CA VAL A 118 8.35 -3.31 0.24
C VAL A 118 8.52 -4.32 -0.90
N THR A 119 8.24 -5.60 -0.66
CA THR A 119 8.32 -6.65 -1.68
C THR A 119 7.38 -6.36 -2.85
N GLU A 120 6.09 -6.11 -2.58
CA GLU A 120 5.09 -5.85 -3.62
C GLU A 120 5.41 -4.60 -4.45
N VAL A 121 5.97 -3.55 -3.84
CA VAL A 121 6.41 -2.36 -4.57
C VAL A 121 7.60 -2.68 -5.47
N LEU A 122 8.60 -3.42 -4.97
CA LEU A 122 9.79 -3.77 -5.76
C LEU A 122 9.44 -4.64 -6.98
N ASP A 123 8.40 -5.46 -6.89
CA ASP A 123 7.92 -6.28 -8.00
C ASP A 123 7.28 -5.48 -9.16
N VAL A 124 6.83 -4.26 -8.89
CA VAL A 124 6.09 -3.44 -9.88
C VAL A 124 6.82 -2.18 -10.33
N ILE A 125 7.99 -1.88 -9.77
CA ILE A 125 8.79 -0.70 -10.14
C ILE A 125 10.06 -1.06 -10.90
N ALA A 126 10.56 -0.10 -11.67
CA ALA A 126 11.84 -0.18 -12.35
C ALA A 126 12.49 1.22 -12.40
N PRO A 127 13.82 1.32 -12.53
CA PRO A 127 14.48 2.61 -12.71
C PRO A 127 14.10 3.27 -14.06
N PRO A 128 14.24 4.60 -14.21
CA PRO A 128 14.82 5.55 -13.25
C PRO A 128 13.86 5.95 -12.14
N TYR A 129 14.37 6.10 -10.92
CA TYR A 129 13.61 6.53 -9.75
C TYR A 129 13.68 8.05 -9.54
N THR A 130 12.61 8.66 -9.05
CA THR A 130 12.67 10.07 -8.62
C THR A 130 13.35 10.19 -7.26
N LEU A 131 14.09 11.28 -7.01
CA LEU A 131 14.73 11.53 -5.71
C LEU A 131 13.74 11.48 -4.54
N GLU A 132 12.55 12.04 -4.71
CA GLU A 132 11.51 12.06 -3.67
C GLU A 132 11.06 10.63 -3.27
N PHE A 133 10.82 9.77 -4.26
CA PHE A 133 10.56 8.35 -4.00
C PHE A 133 11.72 7.66 -3.27
N VAL A 134 12.96 7.85 -3.75
CA VAL A 134 14.16 7.24 -3.12
C VAL A 134 14.29 7.69 -1.67
N GLN A 135 14.13 8.98 -1.39
CA GLN A 135 14.21 9.51 -0.03
C GLN A 135 13.18 8.89 0.91
N LEU A 136 11.98 8.57 0.42
CA LEU A 136 10.91 7.96 1.19
C LEU A 136 11.05 6.44 1.33
N PHE A 137 11.42 5.75 0.25
CA PHE A 137 11.40 4.28 0.18
C PHE A 137 12.71 3.63 0.61
N LEU A 138 13.87 4.26 0.35
CA LEU A 138 15.18 3.70 0.67
C LEU A 138 15.34 3.34 2.16
N PRO A 139 14.90 4.16 3.14
CA PRO A 139 15.01 3.80 4.55
C PRO A 139 14.26 2.51 4.91
N LEU A 140 13.14 2.22 4.24
CA LEU A 140 12.37 0.98 4.44
C LEU A 140 13.12 -0.22 3.86
N ALA A 141 13.69 -0.07 2.67
CA ALA A 141 14.43 -1.13 1.98
C ALA A 141 15.77 -1.47 2.66
N GLU A 142 16.46 -0.48 3.26
CA GLU A 142 17.71 -0.67 3.98
C GLU A 142 17.54 -1.17 5.42
N SER A 143 16.32 -1.16 5.96
CA SER A 143 16.08 -1.60 7.33
C SER A 143 16.22 -3.12 7.45
N ASP A 144 17.22 -3.58 8.20
CA ASP A 144 17.42 -5.02 8.47
C ASP A 144 16.21 -5.66 9.16
N GLU A 145 15.44 -4.91 9.96
CA GLU A 145 14.21 -5.41 10.58
C GLU A 145 13.14 -5.74 9.53
N VAL A 146 13.05 -4.88 8.49
CA VAL A 146 12.08 -5.01 7.40
C VAL A 146 12.57 -6.05 6.39
N THR A 147 13.79 -5.96 5.88
CA THR A 147 14.25 -6.76 4.73
C THR A 147 15.29 -7.82 5.06
N GLY A 148 15.87 -7.83 6.26
CA GLY A 148 16.99 -8.72 6.60
C GLY A 148 16.65 -10.21 6.65
N ALA A 149 15.37 -10.56 6.73
CA ALA A 149 14.90 -11.96 6.68
C ALA A 149 14.50 -12.43 5.26
N LEU A 150 14.60 -11.56 4.25
CA LEU A 150 14.28 -11.92 2.87
C LEU A 150 15.42 -12.74 2.26
N GLU A 151 15.05 -13.83 1.58
CA GLU A 151 15.99 -14.72 0.88
C GLU A 151 15.55 -14.89 -0.58
N GLY A 152 16.46 -15.32 -1.45
CA GLY A 152 16.16 -15.57 -2.86
C GLY A 152 15.79 -14.30 -3.62
N GLY A 153 14.78 -14.41 -4.50
CA GLY A 153 14.40 -13.36 -5.45
C GLY A 153 14.06 -12.02 -4.79
N ASP A 154 13.28 -12.04 -3.71
CA ASP A 154 12.89 -10.82 -2.99
C ASP A 154 14.10 -10.12 -2.36
N GLY A 155 15.03 -10.91 -1.78
CA GLY A 155 16.26 -10.39 -1.19
C GLY A 155 17.21 -9.79 -2.24
N ASP A 156 17.25 -10.39 -3.43
CA ASP A 156 18.03 -9.87 -4.55
C ASP A 156 17.41 -8.57 -5.10
N ALA A 157 16.09 -8.48 -5.23
CA ALA A 157 15.39 -7.26 -5.65
C ALA A 157 15.66 -6.08 -4.71
N VAL A 158 15.63 -6.31 -3.38
CA VAL A 158 16.01 -5.29 -2.38
C VAL A 158 17.46 -4.84 -2.57
N ARG A 159 18.38 -5.81 -2.74
CA ARG A 159 19.81 -5.52 -2.90
C ARG A 159 20.06 -4.69 -4.16
N ASP A 160 19.45 -5.07 -5.27
CA ASP A 160 19.57 -4.38 -6.56
C ASP A 160 19.05 -2.94 -6.47
N PHE A 161 17.89 -2.76 -5.82
CA PHE A 161 17.34 -1.43 -5.56
C PHE A 161 18.28 -0.55 -4.72
N VAL A 162 18.80 -1.08 -3.61
CA VAL A 162 19.71 -0.34 -2.70
C VAL A 162 21.02 0.02 -3.41
N VAL A 163 21.61 -0.93 -4.15
CA VAL A 163 22.84 -0.69 -4.94
C VAL A 163 22.60 0.39 -5.99
N HIS A 164 21.49 0.31 -6.72
CA HIS A 164 21.12 1.33 -7.71
C HIS A 164 20.95 2.71 -7.06
N CYS A 165 20.27 2.79 -5.91
CA CYS A 165 20.04 4.07 -5.23
C CYS A 165 21.34 4.68 -4.70
N LYS A 166 22.22 3.86 -4.11
CA LYS A 166 23.54 4.31 -3.63
C LYS A 166 24.41 4.86 -4.75
N ALA A 167 24.44 4.19 -5.90
CA ALA A 167 25.25 4.60 -7.04
C ALA A 167 24.78 5.92 -7.67
N ASN A 168 23.46 6.17 -7.70
CA ASN A 168 22.87 7.25 -8.50
C ASN A 168 22.40 8.47 -7.67
N TYR A 169 22.16 8.33 -6.36
CA TYR A 169 21.55 9.39 -5.56
C TYR A 169 22.34 9.76 -4.29
N ILE A 170 23.10 8.82 -3.70
CA ILE A 170 23.90 9.10 -2.49
C ILE A 170 25.27 9.72 -2.83
N VAL A 171 25.81 9.49 -4.03
CA VAL A 171 27.04 10.17 -4.50
C VAL A 171 26.79 11.65 -4.84
N MET A 172 25.53 12.11 -4.82
CA MET A 172 25.13 13.47 -5.17
C MET A 172 24.69 14.34 -3.97
N SER A 173 24.79 13.83 -2.74
CA SER A 173 24.45 14.55 -1.50
C SER A 173 25.68 14.91 -0.67
#